data_AF-A0A2S8FZL6-F1
#
_entry.id   AF-A0A2S8FZL6-F1
#
_cell.length_a   1.000
_cell.length_b   1.000
_cell.length_c   1.000
_cell.angle_alpha   90.00
_cell.angle_beta   90.00
_cell.angle_gamma   90.00
#
_symmetry.space_group_name_H-M   'P 1'
#
loop_
_entity.id
_entity.type
_entity.pdbx_description
1 polymer ?
#
loop_
_entity_poly.entity_id
_entity_poly.type
_entity_poly.pdbx_seq_one_letter_code
_entity_poly.pdbx_strand_id
1 'polypeptide(L)'
;MPDSYLLAREKSTVIATNQEAFEYLYDRWGLVSVQVMISAVAAYGADTGSVQVLTLLTGTSETVSHEEEKALVRAMHYVEENLSAWQEQRVIAMPDGQTLTIDAALVAED
;
A
#
# COMPACT_ATOMS: atom_id res chain seq x y z
N MET A 1 24.75 -15.50 -24.03
CA MET A 1 24.64 -14.10 -23.57
C MET A 1 23.76 -14.14 -22.34
N PRO A 2 24.22 -13.72 -21.15
CA PRO A 2 23.37 -13.75 -19.96
C PRO A 2 22.31 -12.64 -20.06
N ASP A 3 21.08 -13.02 -19.75
CA ASP A 3 19.86 -12.21 -19.83
C ASP A 3 20.00 -10.87 -19.09
N SER A 4 19.88 -9.77 -19.85
CA SER A 4 19.77 -8.41 -19.33
C SER A 4 18.56 -8.19 -18.41
N TYR A 5 17.63 -9.15 -18.36
CA TYR A 5 16.50 -9.15 -17.43
C TYR A 5 16.88 -9.48 -15.98
N LEU A 6 17.96 -10.25 -15.75
CA LEU A 6 18.41 -10.57 -14.40
C LEU A 6 19.20 -9.41 -13.76
N LEU A 7 19.82 -8.56 -14.57
CA LEU A 7 20.59 -7.39 -14.10
C LEU A 7 19.71 -6.20 -13.70
N ALA A 8 18.42 -6.19 -14.05
CA ALA A 8 17.50 -5.12 -13.66
C ALA A 8 16.91 -5.32 -12.25
N ARG A 9 16.97 -6.54 -11.70
CA ARG A 9 16.37 -6.88 -10.40
C ARG A 9 17.29 -6.68 -9.19
N GLU A 10 18.55 -6.30 -9.43
CA GLU A 10 19.52 -5.89 -8.40
C GLU A 10 19.72 -4.37 -8.34
N LYS A 11 18.76 -3.57 -8.80
CA LYS A 11 18.75 -2.15 -8.46
C LYS A 11 18.20 -1.99 -7.06
N SER A 12 19.11 -1.80 -6.10
CA SER A 12 18.89 -1.17 -4.79
C SER A 12 17.60 -0.34 -4.80
N THR A 13 16.51 -0.90 -4.30
CA THR A 13 15.16 -0.36 -4.50
C THR A 13 14.93 0.78 -3.53
N VAL A 14 15.54 1.93 -3.81
CA VAL A 14 15.23 3.16 -3.09
C VAL A 14 13.80 3.54 -3.48
N ILE A 15 12.85 3.20 -2.61
CA ILE A 15 11.46 3.64 -2.71
C ILE A 15 11.45 5.15 -2.45
N ALA A 16 11.34 5.94 -3.52
CA ALA A 16 11.54 7.39 -3.47
C ALA A 16 10.22 8.15 -3.25
N THR A 17 9.11 7.60 -3.73
CA THR A 17 7.79 8.25 -3.70
C THR A 17 6.75 7.45 -2.93
N ASN A 18 5.66 8.13 -2.55
CA ASN A 18 4.52 7.51 -1.86
C ASN A 18 3.82 6.47 -2.76
N GLN A 19 3.70 6.77 -4.06
CA GLN A 19 3.15 5.83 -5.05
C GLN A 19 4.04 4.59 -5.21
N GLU A 20 5.35 4.73 -5.42
CA GLU A 20 6.25 3.58 -5.53
C GLU A 20 6.20 2.68 -4.29
N ALA A 21 5.98 3.28 -3.11
CA ALA A 21 5.82 2.53 -1.88
C ALA A 21 4.53 1.71 -1.88
N PHE A 22 3.43 2.30 -2.35
CA PHE A 22 2.15 1.60 -2.53
C PHE A 22 2.29 0.44 -3.52
N GLU A 23 2.94 0.67 -4.66
CA GLU A 23 3.18 -0.35 -5.70
C GLU A 23 4.05 -1.50 -5.16
N TYR A 24 5.10 -1.18 -4.40
CA TYR A 24 5.97 -2.16 -3.76
C TYR A 24 5.20 -3.07 -2.79
N LEU A 25 4.34 -2.51 -1.94
CA LEU A 25 3.53 -3.31 -1.00
C LEU A 25 2.42 -4.09 -1.69
N TYR A 26 1.91 -3.59 -2.82
CA TYR A 26 0.99 -4.33 -3.66
C TYR A 26 1.67 -5.54 -4.33
N ASP A 27 2.87 -5.38 -4.91
CA ASP A 27 3.61 -6.50 -5.50
C ASP A 27 3.95 -7.58 -4.46
N ARG A 28 4.25 -7.15 -3.22
CA ARG A 28 4.61 -8.04 -2.12
C ARG A 28 3.42 -8.82 -1.54
N TRP A 29 2.32 -8.15 -1.24
CA TRP A 29 1.22 -8.70 -0.44
C TRP A 29 -0.13 -8.72 -1.19
N GLY A 30 -0.17 -8.24 -2.42
CA GLY A 30 -1.34 -8.26 -3.30
C GLY A 30 -2.46 -7.33 -2.84
N LEU A 31 -3.67 -7.60 -3.31
CA LEU A 31 -4.87 -6.77 -3.05
C LEU A 31 -5.21 -6.62 -1.57
N VAL A 32 -4.83 -7.59 -0.72
CA VAL A 32 -5.12 -7.55 0.72
C VAL A 32 -4.39 -6.38 1.38
N SER A 33 -3.16 -6.06 0.98
CA SER A 33 -2.44 -4.92 1.56
C SER A 33 -3.14 -3.61 1.24
N VAL A 34 -3.64 -3.45 0.01
CA VAL A 34 -4.40 -2.26 -0.42
C VAL A 34 -5.66 -2.10 0.41
N GLN A 35 -6.44 -3.16 0.60
CA GLN A 35 -7.66 -3.11 1.42
C GLN A 35 -7.37 -2.74 2.86
N VAL A 36 -6.35 -3.36 3.48
CA VAL A 36 -5.95 -3.07 4.86
C VAL A 36 -5.49 -1.61 5.00
N MET A 37 -4.70 -1.10 4.05
CA MET A 37 -4.25 0.28 4.07
C MET A 37 -5.44 1.25 3.96
N ILE A 38 -6.38 1.02 3.04
CA ILE A 38 -7.59 1.85 2.89
C ILE A 38 -8.41 1.86 4.18
N SER A 39 -8.69 0.68 4.75
CA SER A 39 -9.46 0.59 6.00
C SER A 39 -8.76 1.30 7.17
N ALA A 40 -7.43 1.14 7.28
CA ALA A 40 -6.67 1.77 8.34
C ALA A 40 -6.60 3.30 8.19
N VAL A 41 -6.41 3.81 6.96
CA VAL A 41 -6.43 5.25 6.70
C VAL A 41 -7.82 5.83 6.91
N ALA A 42 -8.88 5.17 6.43
CA ALA A 42 -10.24 5.64 6.63
C ALA A 42 -10.64 5.71 8.11
N ALA A 43 -10.18 4.75 8.93
CA ALA A 43 -10.51 4.71 10.35
C ALA A 43 -9.63 5.60 11.23
N TYR A 44 -8.35 5.77 10.89
CA TYR A 44 -7.34 6.33 11.80
C TYR A 44 -6.42 7.40 11.18
N GLY A 45 -6.49 7.65 9.88
CA GLY A 45 -5.51 8.45 9.13
C GLY A 45 -4.19 7.71 8.89
N ALA A 46 -3.31 8.27 8.05
CA ALA A 46 -2.07 7.60 7.64
C ALA A 46 -1.11 7.32 8.81
N ASP A 47 -0.86 8.31 9.67
CA ASP A 47 0.10 8.20 10.77
C ASP A 47 -0.31 7.10 11.77
N THR A 48 -1.53 7.18 12.31
CA THR A 48 -2.00 6.19 13.29
C THR A 48 -2.31 4.85 12.63
N GLY A 49 -2.85 4.85 11.42
CA GLY A 49 -3.12 3.64 10.65
C GLY A 49 -1.86 2.83 10.37
N SER A 50 -0.75 3.49 10.00
CA SER A 50 0.52 2.80 9.72
C SER A 50 1.02 1.99 10.93
N VAL A 51 0.92 2.55 12.14
CA VAL A 51 1.29 1.87 13.39
C VAL A 51 0.40 0.65 13.63
N GLN A 52 -0.90 0.75 13.39
CA GLN A 52 -1.84 -0.37 13.53
C GLN A 52 -1.51 -1.50 12.55
N VAL A 53 -1.27 -1.18 11.28
CA VAL A 53 -0.92 -2.18 10.25
C VAL A 53 0.42 -2.84 10.56
N LEU A 54 1.44 -2.08 10.99
CA LEU A 54 2.72 -2.65 11.44
C LEU A 54 2.55 -3.58 12.63
N THR A 55 1.72 -3.21 13.60
CA THR A 55 1.45 -4.03 14.79
C THR A 55 0.80 -5.35 14.40
N LEU A 56 -0.14 -5.34 13.44
CA LEU A 56 -0.76 -6.54 12.92
C LEU A 56 0.25 -7.43 12.18
N LEU A 57 1.06 -6.86 11.29
CA LEU A 57 2.06 -7.60 10.53
C LEU A 57 3.12 -8.24 11.45
N THR A 58 3.65 -7.49 12.41
CA THR A 58 4.63 -8.01 13.38
C THR A 58 4.02 -9.06 14.31
N GLY A 59 2.73 -8.95 14.65
CA GLY A 59 1.98 -9.94 15.43
C GLY A 59 1.79 -11.28 14.71
N THR A 60 1.89 -11.31 13.37
CA THR A 60 1.75 -12.54 12.57
C THR A 60 3.03 -13.36 12.42
N SER A 61 4.10 -13.01 13.17
CA SER A 61 5.42 -13.65 13.10
C SER A 61 6.20 -13.40 11.79
N GLU A 62 5.77 -12.44 10.97
CA GLU A 62 6.58 -11.91 9.88
C GLU A 62 7.58 -10.88 10.42
N THR A 63 8.86 -11.04 10.08
CA THR A 63 9.86 -9.99 10.30
C THR A 63 9.73 -8.95 9.21
N VAL A 64 9.24 -7.77 9.57
CA VAL A 64 9.22 -6.58 8.70
C VAL A 64 10.57 -5.88 8.81
N SER A 65 11.23 -5.65 7.68
CA SER A 65 12.47 -4.87 7.62
C SER A 65 12.19 -3.38 7.78
N HIS A 66 13.21 -2.63 8.18
CA HIS A 66 13.07 -1.17 8.34
C HIS A 66 12.74 -0.42 7.03
N GLU A 67 13.12 -1.00 5.87
CA GLU A 67 12.74 -0.45 4.57
C GLU A 67 11.25 -0.65 4.29
N GLU A 68 10.69 -1.80 4.67
CA GLU A 68 9.26 -2.10 4.53
C GLU A 68 8.41 -1.26 5.48
N GLU A 69 8.90 -0.97 6.69
CA GLU A 69 8.23 -0.03 7.60
C GLU A 69 8.11 1.36 6.96
N LYS A 70 9.20 1.86 6.37
CA LYS A 70 9.21 3.15 5.66
C LYS A 70 8.30 3.13 4.44
N ALA A 71 8.32 2.04 3.68
CA ALA A 71 7.44 1.86 2.53
C ALA A 71 5.97 1.90 2.97
N LEU A 72 5.61 1.23 4.07
CA LEU A 72 4.26 1.24 4.59
C LEU A 72 3.79 2.64 4.99
N VAL A 73 4.59 3.39 5.74
CA VAL A 73 4.23 4.78 6.12
C VAL A 73 3.97 5.63 4.86
N ARG A 74 4.86 5.54 3.87
CA ARG A 74 4.71 6.27 2.60
C ARG A 74 3.48 5.83 1.80
N ALA A 75 3.22 4.53 1.73
CA ALA A 75 2.05 3.99 1.04
C ALA A 75 0.74 4.42 1.72
N MET A 76 0.72 4.49 3.05
CA MET A 76 -0.43 4.98 3.81
C MET A 76 -0.72 6.45 3.52
N HIS A 77 0.30 7.30 3.40
CA HIS A 77 0.11 8.68 2.94
C HIS A 77 -0.38 8.76 1.49
N TYR A 78 0.10 7.90 0.59
CA TYR A 78 -0.45 7.84 -0.77
C TYR A 78 -1.95 7.52 -0.75
N VAL A 79 -2.36 6.56 0.08
CA VAL A 79 -3.77 6.22 0.26
C VAL A 79 -4.55 7.41 0.80
N GLU A 80 -4.06 8.09 1.84
CA GLU A 80 -4.70 9.28 2.41
C GLU A 80 -4.88 10.43 1.40
N GLU A 81 -3.86 10.70 0.59
CA GLU A 81 -3.89 11.71 -0.47
C GLU A 81 -4.96 11.43 -1.53
N ASN A 82 -5.25 10.14 -1.80
CA ASN A 82 -6.14 9.73 -2.89
C ASN A 82 -7.50 9.18 -2.41
N LEU A 83 -7.66 8.94 -1.11
CA LEU A 83 -8.81 8.23 -0.55
C LEU A 83 -10.13 8.88 -0.91
N SER A 84 -10.21 10.21 -0.82
CA SER A 84 -11.42 10.97 -1.16
C SER A 84 -11.83 10.77 -2.62
N ALA A 85 -10.87 10.84 -3.55
CA ALA A 85 -11.13 10.62 -4.98
C ALA A 85 -11.55 9.17 -5.26
N TRP A 86 -10.91 8.20 -4.60
CA TRP A 86 -11.26 6.79 -4.78
C TRP A 86 -12.61 6.42 -4.15
N GLN A 87 -13.00 7.05 -3.04
CA GLN A 87 -14.33 6.87 -2.44
C GLN A 87 -15.43 7.45 -3.34
N GLU A 88 -15.18 8.60 -3.98
CA GLU A 88 -16.09 9.20 -4.95
C GLU A 88 -16.23 8.32 -6.21
N GLN A 89 -15.10 7.88 -6.77
CA GLN A 89 -15.07 7.06 -7.98
C GLN A 89 -15.44 5.58 -7.72
N ARG A 90 -15.41 5.17 -6.46
CA ARG A 90 -15.54 3.78 -5.96
C ARG A 90 -14.55 2.80 -6.60
N VAL A 91 -13.48 3.31 -7.18
CA VAL A 91 -12.58 2.55 -8.06
C VAL A 91 -11.14 2.98 -7.80
N ILE A 92 -10.26 1.99 -7.70
CA ILE A 92 -8.81 2.18 -7.64
C ILE A 92 -8.18 1.39 -8.78
N ALA A 93 -7.38 2.07 -9.61
CA ALA A 93 -6.56 1.43 -10.63
C ALA A 93 -5.31 0.85 -9.98
N MET A 94 -5.09 -0.46 -10.16
CA MET A 94 -3.92 -1.17 -9.67
C MET A 94 -2.77 -1.11 -10.69
N PRO A 95 -1.51 -1.27 -10.25
CA PRO A 95 -0.33 -1.18 -11.12
C PRO A 95 -0.30 -2.24 -12.24
N ASP A 96 -0.93 -3.38 -12.01
CA ASP A 96 -1.07 -4.47 -12.97
C ASP A 96 -2.23 -4.29 -13.96
N GLY A 97 -2.93 -3.15 -13.88
CA GLY A 97 -4.10 -2.83 -14.70
C GLY A 97 -5.41 -3.41 -14.14
N GLN A 98 -5.39 -4.10 -12.99
CA GLN A 98 -6.61 -4.49 -12.31
C GLN A 98 -7.33 -3.28 -11.71
N THR A 99 -8.58 -3.49 -11.33
CA THR A 99 -9.41 -2.48 -10.70
C THR A 99 -9.97 -3.01 -9.39
N LEU A 100 -9.67 -2.33 -8.29
CA LEU A 100 -10.29 -2.61 -7.01
C LEU A 100 -11.53 -1.73 -6.85
N THR A 101 -12.69 -2.33 -6.58
CA THR A 101 -13.89 -1.58 -6.19
C THR A 101 -13.85 -1.35 -4.68
N ILE A 102 -14.03 -0.11 -4.24
CA ILE A 102 -14.17 0.20 -2.81
C ILE A 102 -15.58 -0.18 -2.37
N ASP A 103 -15.66 -1.01 -1.32
CA ASP A 103 -16.93 -1.38 -0.71
C ASP A 103 -17.60 -0.14 -0.10
N ALA A 104 -18.92 -0.04 -0.23
CA ALA A 104 -19.70 1.06 0.33
C ALA A 104 -19.54 1.18 1.85
N ALA A 105 -19.24 0.08 2.56
CA ALA A 105 -18.96 0.10 4.00
C ALA A 105 -17.67 0.84 4.38
N LEU A 106 -16.77 1.12 3.42
CA LEU A 106 -15.54 1.90 3.61
C LEU A 106 -15.70 3.36 3.17
N VAL A 107 -16.90 3.77 2.77
CA VAL A 107 -17.26 5.16 2.50
C VAL A 107 -17.83 5.72 3.79
N ALA A 108 -17.32 6.86 4.27
CA ALA A 108 -17.89 7.52 5.43
C ALA A 108 -19.36 7.83 5.15
N GLU A 109 -20.28 7.33 5.97
CA GLU A 109 -21.67 7.76 5.96
C GLU A 109 -21.70 9.22 6.42
N ASP A 110 -22.21 10.11 5.56
CA ASP A 110 -22.48 11.54 5.86
C ASP A 110 -23.40 11.70 7.10
#